data_AF-R4N935-F1
#
_entry.id   AF-R4N935-F1
#
_cell.length_a   1.000
_cell.length_b   1.000
_cell.length_c   1.000
_cell.angle_alpha   90.00
_cell.angle_beta   90.00
_cell.angle_gamma   90.00
#
_symmetry.space_group_name_H-M   'P 1'
#
loop_
_entity.id
_entity.type
_entity.pdbx_description
1 polymer ?
#
loop_
_entity_poly.entity_id
_entity_poly.type
_entity_poly.pdbx_seq_one_letter_code
_entity_poly.pdbx_strand_id
1 'polypeptide(L)'
;MVKFNSSRKSGKSKKTIRKLTTPETVKQNKPQKVFEKCFMRGRYMLSTVLILLGLCALVARAAYVQSINADTLSNEADKRSLRKDEVLSVRGSILDRNGQLLSVSVPMSAIVADPKTMLKENSLADKERIAALAEELGMTKNDLVKKIEKNSKSGYLYLARQVELSKANYIRRLKIKGIILETEHRRFYPRVEEAAHVVGYTDIDGMGIEGIEKSFNSLLVGKDGSRTVRKDKRGNIVEHISDEKKYDAQDVTLSIDEKLQSMVYREIKKAVSENNAESGTAVLVDVRTGEVLAMATAPSYNPNNRVGVKSELMRNRAITDTFEPGSTVKPFVVLTALQRGVVKRDEIIDTTSFKLSGKEIVDVAPRAQQTLDEILMNSSNRGVSRLALRMPPSALMETYQNAGLSKPTDLGLIGEQVGILNANRKRWADIERATVAYGYGITATPLQIARAYATLGSFGVYRPLSITKVDPPVIGKRVFSEKITKDIVGILEKVAIKNKRAMVEGYRVGVKTGTARKIENGHYVNKYVAFTAGIAPISDPRYALVVLINDPKAGEYYGGAVSAPVFSNIMGYALRANAIPQDAESAENTTTKSAKRIVYIGEHKNQKVN
;
A
#
# COMPACT_ATOMS: atom_id res chain seq x y z
N MET A 1 -34.52 4.60 44.27
CA MET A 1 -33.88 4.24 45.56
C MET A 1 -33.38 5.52 46.23
N VAL A 2 -34.25 6.21 46.98
CA VAL A 2 -33.87 7.24 47.98
C VAL A 2 -34.83 7.04 49.15
N LYS A 3 -34.26 6.88 50.35
CA LYS A 3 -34.91 6.39 51.57
C LYS A 3 -35.77 7.45 52.26
N PHE A 4 -36.87 6.97 52.84
CA PHE A 4 -37.69 7.60 53.88
C PHE A 4 -36.89 7.94 55.14
N ASN A 5 -37.34 8.96 55.89
CA ASN A 5 -37.44 8.80 57.34
C ASN A 5 -38.59 9.60 57.96
N SER A 6 -39.24 8.98 58.94
CA SER A 6 -40.45 9.39 59.65
C SER A 6 -40.16 9.85 61.08
N SER A 7 -41.04 10.67 61.68
CA SER A 7 -41.65 10.45 63.02
C SER A 7 -42.48 11.69 63.42
N ARG A 8 -43.81 11.58 63.56
CA ARG A 8 -44.60 11.38 64.82
C ARG A 8 -44.29 12.39 65.95
N LYS A 9 -45.29 13.23 66.30
CA LYS A 9 -46.06 13.06 67.56
C LYS A 9 -47.31 13.94 67.64
N SER A 10 -48.34 13.38 68.26
CA SER A 10 -49.67 13.93 68.51
C SER A 10 -49.74 14.71 69.82
N GLY A 11 -50.62 15.72 69.87
CA GLY A 11 -51.17 16.27 71.09
C GLY A 11 -52.55 16.90 70.86
N LYS A 12 -53.62 16.15 71.15
CA LYS A 12 -54.97 16.70 71.32
C LYS A 12 -55.15 17.09 72.79
N SER A 13 -55.76 18.25 73.05
CA SER A 13 -56.66 18.38 74.20
C SER A 13 -57.75 19.43 73.92
N LYS A 14 -58.99 19.01 74.19
CA LYS A 14 -60.24 19.77 74.18
C LYS A 14 -60.30 20.71 75.40
N LYS A 15 -61.01 21.83 75.30
CA LYS A 15 -62.23 22.09 76.10
C LYS A 15 -62.88 23.43 75.75
N THR A 16 -64.20 23.40 75.86
CA THR A 16 -65.18 24.44 75.53
C THR A 16 -65.75 25.01 76.83
N ILE A 17 -66.18 26.28 76.80
CA ILE A 17 -67.41 26.87 77.42
C ILE A 17 -67.22 28.19 78.22
N ARG A 18 -67.82 29.26 77.64
CA ARG A 18 -68.58 30.43 78.17
C ARG A 18 -68.42 30.94 79.62
N LYS A 19 -68.29 32.27 79.78
CA LYS A 19 -69.33 33.29 80.17
C LYS A 19 -68.66 34.69 80.29
N LEU A 20 -69.17 35.73 79.61
CA LEU A 20 -70.11 36.79 80.07
C LEU A 20 -69.59 37.66 81.23
N THR A 21 -69.18 38.91 80.97
CA THR A 21 -69.82 40.21 81.35
C THR A 21 -68.87 41.41 81.16
N THR A 22 -69.38 42.52 80.63
CA THR A 22 -68.78 43.87 80.47
C THR A 22 -68.76 44.68 81.79
N PRO A 23 -67.92 45.74 81.91
CA PRO A 23 -68.40 47.14 81.76
C PRO A 23 -67.43 48.05 80.94
N GLU A 24 -67.92 48.92 80.05
CA GLU A 24 -68.03 50.42 80.18
C GLU A 24 -66.73 51.12 80.64
N THR A 25 -66.12 52.13 79.98
CA THR A 25 -66.50 53.31 79.16
C THR A 25 -65.23 53.74 78.37
N VAL A 26 -65.22 54.46 77.23
CA VAL A 26 -65.41 55.92 77.02
C VAL A 26 -65.40 56.18 75.50
N LYS A 27 -66.29 57.05 75.00
CA LYS A 27 -66.36 57.51 73.60
C LYS A 27 -65.22 58.49 73.25
N GLN A 28 -64.58 58.29 72.09
CA GLN A 28 -63.97 59.39 71.33
C GLN A 28 -64.60 59.44 69.93
N ASN A 29 -65.19 60.60 69.62
CA ASN A 29 -65.73 60.96 68.32
C ASN A 29 -64.61 60.95 67.25
N LYS A 30 -64.75 60.10 66.24
CA LYS A 30 -64.15 60.32 64.93
C LYS A 30 -65.26 60.53 63.89
N PRO A 31 -65.25 61.64 63.13
CA PRO A 31 -66.32 61.97 62.20
C PRO A 31 -66.42 60.92 61.09
N GLN A 32 -67.65 60.46 60.84
CA GLN A 32 -68.00 59.58 59.72
C GLN A 32 -67.69 60.29 58.41
N LYS A 33 -66.64 59.85 57.71
CA LYS A 33 -66.54 60.07 56.27
C LYS A 33 -67.59 59.19 55.60
N VAL A 34 -68.73 59.78 55.30
CA VAL A 34 -69.70 59.23 54.36
C VAL A 34 -69.04 59.24 52.98
N PHE A 35 -68.44 58.11 52.58
CA PHE A 35 -68.08 57.92 51.18
C PHE A 35 -69.39 57.63 50.42
N GLU A 36 -69.89 58.63 49.71
CA GLU A 36 -70.86 58.42 48.65
C GLU A 36 -70.35 57.28 47.75
N LYS A 37 -71.16 56.23 47.61
CA LYS A 37 -70.87 55.10 46.72
C LYS A 37 -70.91 55.60 45.28
N CYS A 38 -69.79 56.13 44.78
CA CYS A 38 -69.53 56.22 43.35
C CYS A 38 -68.75 54.98 42.89
N PHE A 39 -69.20 53.78 43.30
CA PHE A 39 -68.75 52.55 42.64
C PHE A 39 -69.61 52.40 41.38
N MET A 40 -69.16 53.03 40.29
CA MET A 40 -69.75 52.93 38.96
C MET A 40 -69.63 51.46 38.48
N ARG A 41 -70.52 50.58 38.96
CA ARG A 41 -70.54 49.13 38.69
C ARG A 41 -70.38 48.82 37.21
N GLY A 42 -70.99 49.63 36.34
CA GLY A 42 -70.88 49.50 34.89
C GLY A 42 -69.45 49.71 34.36
N ARG A 43 -68.72 50.70 34.87
CA ARG A 43 -67.32 50.97 34.46
C ARG A 43 -66.38 49.88 34.99
N TYR A 44 -66.54 49.45 36.24
CA TYR A 44 -65.74 48.36 36.81
C TYR A 44 -65.97 47.03 36.06
N MET A 45 -67.23 46.65 35.83
CA MET A 45 -67.59 45.44 35.05
C MET A 45 -67.02 45.51 33.63
N LEU A 46 -67.13 46.66 32.96
CA LEU A 46 -66.57 46.86 31.63
C LEU A 46 -65.04 46.69 31.63
N SER A 47 -64.33 47.25 32.61
CA SER A 47 -62.88 47.08 32.74
C SER A 47 -62.49 45.62 33.00
N THR A 48 -63.17 44.93 33.91
CA THR A 48 -62.90 43.49 34.17
C THR A 48 -63.22 42.63 32.96
N VAL A 49 -64.32 42.90 32.24
CA VAL A 49 -64.68 42.15 31.02
C VAL A 49 -63.64 42.39 29.94
N LEU A 50 -63.19 43.63 29.71
CA LEU A 50 -62.14 43.94 28.75
C LEU A 50 -60.81 43.25 29.08
N ILE A 51 -60.41 43.24 30.36
CA ILE A 51 -59.21 42.53 30.82
C ILE A 51 -59.37 41.01 30.59
N LEU A 52 -60.52 40.44 30.94
CA LEU A 52 -60.80 39.01 30.76
C LEU A 52 -60.81 38.62 29.27
N LEU A 53 -61.38 39.47 28.41
CA LEU A 53 -61.37 39.31 26.96
C LEU A 53 -59.95 39.35 26.40
N GLY A 54 -59.11 40.28 26.87
CA GLY A 54 -57.70 40.32 26.51
C GLY A 54 -56.93 39.08 26.95
N LEU A 55 -57.22 38.57 28.15
CA LEU A 55 -56.61 37.34 28.69
C LEU A 55 -57.04 36.10 27.90
N CYS A 56 -58.33 35.97 27.60
CA CYS A 56 -58.86 34.91 26.72
C CYS A 56 -58.25 34.99 25.31
N ALA A 57 -58.07 36.20 24.75
CA ALA A 57 -57.43 36.38 23.46
C ALA A 57 -55.95 35.95 23.47
N LEU A 58 -55.21 36.22 24.55
CA LEU A 58 -53.83 35.75 24.72
C LEU A 58 -53.77 34.22 24.85
N VAL A 59 -54.68 33.60 25.62
CA VAL A 59 -54.76 32.13 25.74
C VAL A 59 -55.11 31.49 24.39
N ALA A 60 -56.11 32.03 23.68
CA ALA A 60 -56.47 31.57 22.34
C ALA A 60 -55.30 31.73 21.36
N ARG A 61 -54.54 32.83 21.45
CA ARG A 61 -53.35 33.03 20.64
C ARG A 61 -52.22 32.06 20.99
N ALA A 62 -51.99 31.78 22.27
CA ALA A 62 -51.01 30.80 22.71
C ALA A 62 -51.38 29.39 22.24
N ALA A 63 -52.65 28.99 22.35
CA ALA A 63 -53.16 27.73 21.84
C ALA A 63 -53.04 27.63 20.31
N TYR A 64 -53.35 28.71 19.59
CA TYR A 64 -53.15 28.79 18.14
C TYR A 64 -51.67 28.58 17.76
N VAL A 65 -50.75 29.23 18.48
CA VAL A 65 -49.30 29.10 18.23
C VAL A 65 -48.78 27.70 18.55
N GLN A 66 -49.24 27.09 19.66
CA GLN A 66 -48.79 25.77 20.11
C GLN A 66 -49.48 24.59 19.43
N SER A 67 -50.65 24.77 18.81
CA SER A 67 -51.39 23.66 18.20
C SER A 67 -51.50 23.75 16.68
N ILE A 68 -51.58 24.96 16.10
CA ILE A 68 -51.76 25.14 14.64
C ILE A 68 -50.42 25.51 13.97
N ASN A 69 -49.62 26.36 14.61
CA ASN A 69 -48.32 26.78 14.06
C ASN A 69 -47.12 26.01 14.64
N ALA A 70 -47.34 24.99 15.48
CA ALA A 70 -46.24 24.28 16.13
C ALA A 70 -45.28 23.64 15.14
N ASP A 71 -45.78 22.96 14.10
CA ASP A 71 -44.95 22.29 13.11
C ASP A 71 -44.17 23.29 12.24
N THR A 72 -44.78 24.41 11.86
CA THR A 72 -44.11 25.44 11.05
C THR A 72 -43.03 26.17 11.86
N LEU A 73 -43.31 26.50 13.12
CA LEU A 73 -42.33 27.13 14.02
C LEU A 73 -41.22 26.17 14.42
N SER A 74 -41.53 24.89 14.65
CA SER A 74 -40.53 23.87 14.97
C SER A 74 -39.63 23.59 13.77
N ASN A 75 -40.17 23.50 12.55
CA ASN A 75 -39.36 23.37 11.33
C ASN A 75 -38.45 24.57 11.10
N GLU A 76 -38.93 25.80 11.34
CA GLU A 76 -38.09 27.00 11.27
C GLU A 76 -37.01 27.01 12.37
N ALA A 77 -37.32 26.54 13.57
CA ALA A 77 -36.36 26.37 14.65
C ALA A 77 -35.30 25.30 14.32
N ASP A 78 -35.72 24.20 13.70
CA ASP A 78 -34.86 23.08 13.30
C ASP A 78 -33.92 23.48 12.18
N LYS A 79 -34.38 24.19 11.15
CA LYS A 79 -33.50 24.77 10.12
C LYS A 79 -32.38 25.64 10.73
N ARG A 80 -32.66 26.30 11.86
CA ARG A 80 -31.70 27.20 12.51
C ARG A 80 -30.79 26.48 13.51
N SER A 81 -31.28 25.44 14.18
CA SER A 81 -30.61 24.80 15.32
C SER A 81 -30.04 23.41 15.04
N LEU A 82 -30.62 22.65 14.10
CA LEU A 82 -30.10 21.34 13.71
C LEU A 82 -28.85 21.48 12.86
N ARG A 83 -27.81 20.73 13.23
CA ARG A 83 -26.56 20.62 12.47
C ARG A 83 -26.21 19.15 12.33
N LYS A 84 -25.91 18.76 11.10
CA LYS A 84 -25.31 17.46 10.79
C LYS A 84 -23.80 17.65 10.87
N ASP A 85 -23.17 17.11 11.90
CA ASP A 85 -21.72 17.07 12.02
C ASP A 85 -21.24 15.72 11.44
N GLU A 86 -20.36 15.76 10.44
CA GLU A 86 -19.76 14.55 9.89
C GLU A 86 -18.71 13.98 10.83
N VAL A 87 -18.69 12.64 10.96
CA VAL A 87 -17.68 11.90 11.72
C VAL A 87 -16.84 11.14 10.72
N LEU A 88 -15.74 11.76 10.31
CA LEU A 88 -14.86 11.23 9.27
C LEU A 88 -14.24 9.88 9.67
N SER A 89 -14.26 8.94 8.74
CA SER A 89 -13.47 7.72 8.80
C SER A 89 -12.03 8.01 8.39
N VAL A 90 -11.09 7.38 9.09
CA VAL A 90 -9.67 7.53 8.77
C VAL A 90 -9.29 6.37 7.88
N ARG A 91 -8.64 6.65 6.75
CA ARG A 91 -8.15 5.63 5.84
C ARG A 91 -7.14 4.71 6.55
N GLY A 92 -7.33 3.40 6.40
CA GLY A 92 -6.53 2.35 7.04
C GLY A 92 -5.05 2.41 6.68
N SER A 93 -4.19 1.91 7.54
CA SER A 93 -2.74 1.87 7.35
C SER A 93 -2.35 0.72 6.42
N ILE A 94 -1.28 0.91 5.66
CA ILE A 94 -0.62 -0.18 4.93
C ILE A 94 0.63 -0.54 5.71
N LEU A 95 0.74 -1.81 6.08
CA LEU A 95 1.79 -2.36 6.92
C LEU A 95 2.66 -3.33 6.12
N ASP A 96 3.94 -3.41 6.46
CA ASP A 96 4.80 -4.52 6.05
C ASP A 96 4.43 -5.81 6.81
N ARG A 97 5.04 -6.93 6.45
CA ARG A 97 4.74 -8.25 7.06
C ARG A 97 5.03 -8.34 8.57
N ASN A 98 5.83 -7.40 9.09
CA ASN A 98 6.28 -7.29 10.48
C ASN A 98 5.56 -6.16 11.24
N GLY A 99 4.56 -5.52 10.63
CA GLY A 99 3.76 -4.45 11.25
C GLY A 99 4.37 -3.04 11.13
N GLN A 100 5.42 -2.84 10.33
CA GLN A 100 6.01 -1.53 10.08
C GLN A 100 5.15 -0.71 9.11
N LEU A 101 5.00 0.59 9.37
CA LEU A 101 4.18 1.48 8.55
C LEU A 101 4.84 1.75 7.19
N LEU A 102 4.13 1.40 6.12
CA LEU A 102 4.46 1.75 4.73
C LEU A 102 3.64 2.93 4.23
N SER A 103 2.41 3.09 4.75
CA SER A 103 1.53 4.22 4.47
C SER A 103 0.58 4.47 5.64
N VAL A 104 0.41 5.74 6.01
CA VAL A 104 -0.40 6.15 7.17
C VAL A 104 -1.14 7.47 6.90
N SER A 105 -2.31 7.64 7.51
CA SER A 105 -3.11 8.85 7.41
C SER A 105 -2.74 9.82 8.53
N VAL A 106 -2.22 10.99 8.19
CA VAL A 106 -1.81 12.04 9.14
C VAL A 106 -2.93 13.09 9.23
N PRO A 107 -3.34 13.51 10.44
CA PRO A 107 -4.35 14.56 10.60
C PRO A 107 -3.80 15.92 10.15
N MET A 108 -4.57 16.59 9.30
CA MET A 108 -4.29 17.92 8.75
C MET A 108 -5.54 18.80 8.89
N SER A 109 -5.47 20.04 8.40
CA SER A 109 -6.64 20.91 8.31
C SER A 109 -6.78 21.57 6.95
N ALA A 110 -8.00 21.68 6.45
CA ALA A 110 -8.33 22.61 5.38
C ALA A 110 -8.63 24.00 5.97
N ILE A 111 -8.11 25.03 5.30
CA ILE A 111 -8.42 26.43 5.60
C ILE A 111 -9.47 26.86 4.58
N VAL A 112 -10.69 27.06 5.07
CA VAL A 112 -11.85 27.44 4.26
C VAL A 112 -12.23 28.87 4.62
N ALA A 113 -12.56 29.67 3.61
CA ALA A 113 -13.17 30.98 3.77
C ALA A 113 -14.65 30.91 3.45
N ASP A 114 -15.43 31.73 4.14
CA ASP A 114 -16.78 32.17 3.78
C ASP A 114 -16.69 33.64 3.31
N PRO A 115 -16.40 33.88 2.01
CA PRO A 115 -16.28 35.23 1.47
C PRO A 115 -17.49 36.12 1.77
N LYS A 116 -18.70 35.58 1.72
CA LYS A 116 -19.94 36.32 1.99
C LYS A 116 -19.93 36.88 3.41
N THR A 117 -19.56 36.06 4.40
CA THR A 117 -19.43 36.50 5.79
C THR A 117 -18.24 37.45 5.98
N MET A 118 -17.10 37.16 5.36
CA MET A 118 -15.89 38.01 5.46
C MET A 118 -16.14 39.43 4.97
N LEU A 119 -16.83 39.58 3.83
CA LEU A 119 -17.15 40.90 3.25
C LEU A 119 -18.25 41.62 4.04
N LYS A 120 -19.27 40.89 4.50
CA LYS A 120 -20.34 41.46 5.33
C LYS A 120 -19.81 42.02 6.65
N GLU A 121 -18.87 41.31 7.28
CA GLU A 121 -18.27 41.68 8.57
C GLU A 121 -17.01 42.56 8.42
N ASN A 122 -16.69 43.02 7.20
CA ASN A 122 -15.51 43.82 6.87
C ASN A 122 -14.18 43.21 7.39
N SER A 123 -14.06 41.89 7.34
CA SER A 123 -12.91 41.14 7.90
C SER A 123 -11.60 41.40 7.14
N LEU A 124 -11.70 41.88 5.89
CA LEU A 124 -10.55 42.23 5.05
C LEU A 124 -9.91 43.56 5.43
N ALA A 125 -10.55 44.38 6.28
CA ALA A 125 -10.00 45.66 6.72
C ALA A 125 -8.80 45.51 7.66
N ASP A 126 -8.72 44.40 8.40
CA ASP A 126 -7.57 44.10 9.27
C ASP A 126 -6.37 43.66 8.43
N LYS A 127 -5.59 44.66 8.01
CA LYS A 127 -4.47 44.49 7.10
C LYS A 127 -3.37 43.60 7.65
N GLU A 128 -3.19 43.52 8.97
CA GLU A 128 -2.15 42.73 9.64
C GLU A 128 -2.54 41.26 9.71
N ARG A 129 -3.77 40.95 10.17
CA ARG A 129 -4.23 39.55 10.25
C ARG A 129 -4.35 38.90 8.89
N ILE A 130 -4.80 39.65 7.87
CA ILE A 130 -4.86 39.15 6.50
C ILE A 130 -3.45 38.95 5.92
N ALA A 131 -2.47 39.79 6.29
CA ALA A 131 -1.08 39.57 5.89
C ALA A 131 -0.52 38.30 6.54
N ALA A 132 -0.73 38.10 7.84
CA ALA A 132 -0.31 36.88 8.55
C ALA A 132 -0.98 35.62 7.99
N LEU A 133 -2.26 35.70 7.63
CA LEU A 133 -2.96 34.60 6.95
C LEU A 133 -2.33 34.30 5.57
N ALA A 134 -2.06 35.34 4.78
CA ALA A 134 -1.48 35.18 3.45
C ALA A 134 -0.07 34.56 3.51
N GLU A 135 0.75 35.00 4.47
CA GLU A 135 2.09 34.48 4.73
C GLU A 135 2.07 32.98 5.04
N GLU A 136 1.21 32.54 5.96
CA GLU A 136 1.07 31.12 6.33
C GLU A 136 0.59 30.24 5.17
N LEU A 137 -0.26 30.81 4.31
CA LEU A 137 -0.77 30.16 3.10
C LEU A 137 0.23 30.23 1.92
N GLY A 138 1.36 30.91 2.07
CA GLY A 138 2.37 31.07 1.01
C GLY A 138 1.89 31.88 -0.20
N MET A 139 0.96 32.82 -0.01
CA MET A 139 0.42 33.67 -1.07
C MET A 139 0.60 35.15 -0.74
N THR A 140 0.58 36.02 -1.74
CA THR A 140 0.61 37.46 -1.45
C THR A 140 -0.74 37.90 -0.89
N LYS A 141 -0.71 38.91 -0.02
CA LYS A 141 -1.93 39.52 0.53
C LYS A 141 -2.90 39.95 -0.58
N ASN A 142 -2.37 40.56 -1.64
CA ASN A 142 -3.20 41.05 -2.74
C ASN A 142 -3.88 39.89 -3.47
N ASP A 143 -3.20 38.75 -3.65
CA ASP A 143 -3.79 37.57 -4.29
C ASP A 143 -4.86 36.93 -3.40
N LEU A 144 -4.63 36.86 -2.09
CA LEU A 144 -5.63 36.37 -1.14
C LEU A 144 -6.90 37.22 -1.17
N VAL A 145 -6.76 38.54 -1.09
CA VAL A 145 -7.89 39.49 -1.15
C VAL A 145 -8.64 39.34 -2.47
N LYS A 146 -7.93 39.35 -3.61
CA LYS A 146 -8.52 39.15 -4.94
C LYS A 146 -9.26 37.81 -5.03
N LYS A 147 -8.70 36.73 -4.48
CA LYS A 147 -9.33 35.39 -4.47
C LYS A 147 -10.64 35.40 -3.68
N ILE A 148 -10.69 36.10 -2.55
CA ILE A 148 -11.91 36.24 -1.72
C ILE A 148 -12.94 37.13 -2.42
N GLU A 149 -12.56 38.31 -2.90
CA GLU A 149 -13.46 39.27 -3.56
C GLU A 149 -14.08 38.72 -4.84
N LYS A 150 -13.29 37.98 -5.65
CA LYS A 150 -13.77 37.28 -6.85
C LYS A 150 -14.89 36.29 -6.52
N ASN A 151 -14.89 35.74 -5.30
CA ASN A 151 -15.87 34.75 -4.83
C ASN A 151 -16.85 35.35 -3.80
N SER A 152 -17.11 36.65 -3.85
CA SER A 152 -17.88 37.43 -2.85
C SER A 152 -19.24 36.87 -2.42
N LYS A 153 -19.91 36.10 -3.29
CA LYS A 153 -21.22 35.50 -3.00
C LYS A 153 -21.12 34.09 -2.41
N SER A 154 -19.95 33.45 -2.44
CA SER A 154 -19.77 32.10 -1.95
C SER A 154 -19.78 32.06 -0.42
N GLY A 155 -20.46 31.05 0.14
CA GLY A 155 -20.37 30.70 1.56
C GLY A 155 -19.21 29.74 1.87
N TYR A 156 -18.50 29.26 0.84
CA TYR A 156 -17.48 28.23 0.97
C TYR A 156 -16.39 28.39 -0.11
N LEU A 157 -15.13 28.48 0.32
CA LEU A 157 -13.98 28.63 -0.57
C LEU A 157 -12.73 28.04 0.07
N TYR A 158 -12.15 27.00 -0.53
CA TYR A 158 -10.84 26.50 -0.11
C TYR A 158 -9.74 27.55 -0.35
N LEU A 159 -9.12 28.02 0.74
CA LEU A 159 -7.91 28.83 0.68
C LEU A 159 -6.68 27.94 0.54
N ALA A 160 -6.57 26.91 1.38
CA ALA A 160 -5.58 25.84 1.30
C ALA A 160 -6.16 24.54 1.86
N ARG A 161 -5.66 23.40 1.38
CA ARG A 161 -6.03 22.06 1.85
C ARG A 161 -4.82 21.37 2.45
N GLN A 162 -5.07 20.38 3.32
CA GLN A 162 -4.02 19.56 3.96
C GLN A 162 -2.89 20.39 4.60
N VAL A 163 -3.25 21.44 5.34
CA VAL A 163 -2.32 22.29 6.11
C VAL A 163 -1.98 21.61 7.44
N GLU A 164 -0.71 21.67 7.85
CA GLU A 164 -0.24 21.12 9.12
C GLU A 164 -0.98 21.73 10.32
N LEU A 165 -1.21 20.92 11.36
CA LEU A 165 -1.96 21.34 12.55
C LEU A 165 -1.33 22.54 13.28
N SER A 166 -0.01 22.67 13.26
CA SER A 166 0.71 23.81 13.85
C SER A 166 0.31 25.15 13.21
N LYS A 167 0.35 25.21 11.87
CA LYS A 167 -0.09 26.36 11.07
C LYS A 167 -1.59 26.61 11.19
N ALA A 168 -2.38 25.54 11.13
CA ALA A 168 -3.82 25.60 11.31
C ALA A 168 -4.20 26.19 12.69
N ASN A 169 -3.50 25.80 13.76
CA ASN A 169 -3.69 26.33 15.10
C ASN A 169 -3.29 27.81 15.19
N TYR A 170 -2.23 28.24 14.49
CA TYR A 170 -1.86 29.65 14.39
C TYR A 170 -2.94 30.47 13.67
N ILE A 171 -3.42 30.01 12.51
CA ILE A 171 -4.54 30.64 11.78
C ILE A 171 -5.79 30.73 12.65
N ARG A 172 -6.11 29.68 13.42
CA ARG A 172 -7.23 29.69 14.38
C ARG A 172 -7.09 30.81 15.41
N ARG A 173 -5.87 31.08 15.90
CA ARG A 173 -5.58 32.14 16.88
C ARG A 173 -5.71 33.55 16.30
N LEU A 174 -5.62 33.73 14.97
CA LEU A 174 -5.87 35.03 14.33
C LEU A 174 -7.33 35.48 14.47
N LYS A 175 -8.27 34.55 14.74
CA LYS A 175 -9.70 34.83 14.97
C LYS A 175 -10.31 35.71 13.87
N ILE A 176 -9.93 35.47 12.62
CA ILE A 176 -10.47 36.17 11.46
C ILE A 176 -11.89 35.63 11.22
N LYS A 177 -12.89 36.52 11.26
CA LYS A 177 -14.28 36.10 11.01
C LYS A 177 -14.42 35.60 9.57
N GLY A 178 -15.19 34.53 9.38
CA GLY A 178 -15.37 33.89 8.09
C GLY A 178 -14.23 32.95 7.67
N ILE A 179 -13.22 32.71 8.50
CA ILE A 179 -12.26 31.61 8.31
C ILE A 179 -12.69 30.41 9.16
N ILE A 180 -12.79 29.26 8.52
CA ILE A 180 -13.21 27.99 9.08
C ILE A 180 -12.06 27.00 8.89
N LEU A 181 -11.79 26.21 9.93
CA LEU A 181 -10.82 25.12 9.87
C LEU A 181 -11.59 23.80 9.85
N GLU A 182 -11.43 23.03 8.79
CA GLU A 182 -12.02 21.71 8.65
C GLU A 182 -10.94 20.66 8.87
N THR A 183 -11.31 19.55 9.53
CA THR A 183 -10.35 18.45 9.73
C THR A 183 -10.25 17.68 8.43
N GLU A 184 -9.03 17.47 7.96
CA GLU A 184 -8.73 16.63 6.81
C GLU A 184 -7.66 15.61 7.20
N HIS A 185 -7.45 14.63 6.34
CA HIS A 185 -6.32 13.71 6.45
C HIS A 185 -5.47 13.81 5.20
N ARG A 186 -4.15 13.71 5.38
CA ARG A 186 -3.20 13.55 4.28
C ARG A 186 -2.53 12.20 4.39
N ARG A 187 -2.39 11.53 3.25
CA ARG A 187 -1.65 10.28 3.19
C ARG A 187 -0.14 10.55 3.23
N PHE A 188 0.56 9.86 4.12
CA PHE A 188 1.99 9.98 4.32
C PHE A 188 2.68 8.62 4.13
N TYR A 189 3.81 8.63 3.43
CA TYR A 189 4.55 7.44 3.03
C TYR A 189 5.97 7.48 3.63
N PRO A 190 6.21 6.80 4.77
CA PRO A 190 7.50 6.88 5.47
C PRO A 190 8.69 6.40 4.64
N ARG A 191 8.48 5.45 3.73
CA ARG A 191 9.54 4.84 2.91
C ARG A 191 9.80 5.53 1.58
N VAL A 192 9.11 6.65 1.34
CA VAL A 192 9.37 7.55 0.20
C VAL A 192 9.54 6.78 -1.11
N GLU A 193 10.73 6.81 -1.71
CA GLU A 193 11.02 6.23 -3.03
C GLU A 193 11.21 4.71 -2.99
N GLU A 194 11.53 4.12 -1.84
CA GLU A 194 11.92 2.71 -1.72
C GLU A 194 10.74 1.76 -1.97
N ALA A 195 9.53 2.19 -1.60
CA ALA A 195 8.30 1.40 -1.72
C ALA A 195 7.22 2.08 -2.59
N ALA A 196 7.57 3.18 -3.28
CA ALA A 196 6.60 4.04 -3.98
C ALA A 196 5.75 3.27 -4.99
N HIS A 197 6.35 2.42 -5.83
CA HIS A 197 5.63 1.66 -6.87
C HIS A 197 4.76 0.53 -6.32
N VAL A 198 5.10 -0.01 -5.16
CA VAL A 198 4.32 -1.07 -4.51
C VAL A 198 3.13 -0.43 -3.80
N VAL A 199 3.40 0.50 -2.89
CA VAL A 199 2.37 1.16 -2.08
C VAL A 199 1.46 2.01 -2.97
N GLY A 200 2.03 2.75 -3.92
CA GLY A 200 1.33 3.70 -4.75
C GLY A 200 1.08 5.02 -4.02
N TYR A 201 0.00 5.71 -4.39
CA TYR A 201 -0.38 6.97 -3.75
C TYR A 201 -1.88 7.25 -3.87
N THR A 202 -2.33 8.26 -3.11
CA THR A 202 -3.69 8.82 -3.15
C THR A 202 -3.73 10.21 -3.78
N ASP A 203 -4.90 10.63 -4.22
CA ASP A 203 -5.18 12.04 -4.52
C ASP A 203 -5.38 12.87 -3.23
N ILE A 204 -5.78 14.13 -3.41
CA ILE A 204 -6.02 15.08 -2.31
C ILE A 204 -7.26 14.73 -1.48
N ASP A 205 -8.18 13.95 -2.05
CA ASP A 205 -9.43 13.51 -1.42
C ASP A 205 -9.28 12.13 -0.75
N GLY A 206 -8.07 11.55 -0.78
CA GLY A 206 -7.76 10.28 -0.11
C GLY A 206 -8.13 9.03 -0.90
N MET A 207 -8.50 9.18 -2.18
CA MET A 207 -8.79 8.06 -3.07
C MET A 207 -7.49 7.49 -3.64
N GLY A 208 -7.35 6.16 -3.59
CA GLY A 208 -6.18 5.47 -4.13
C GLY A 208 -6.08 5.54 -5.65
N ILE A 209 -4.92 5.95 -6.16
CA ILE A 209 -4.69 6.20 -7.60
C ILE A 209 -3.75 5.16 -8.23
N GLU A 210 -2.78 4.65 -7.49
CA GLU A 210 -1.86 3.60 -7.95
C GLU A 210 -1.53 2.59 -6.84
N GLY A 211 -0.84 1.50 -7.21
CA GLY A 211 -0.31 0.50 -6.28
C GLY A 211 -1.38 -0.16 -5.39
N ILE A 212 -0.97 -0.50 -4.16
CA ILE A 212 -1.84 -1.02 -3.12
C ILE A 212 -2.93 -0.02 -2.74
N GLU A 213 -2.62 1.28 -2.70
CA GLU A 213 -3.60 2.32 -2.36
C GLU A 213 -4.85 2.23 -3.27
N LYS A 214 -4.66 2.05 -4.57
CA LYS A 214 -5.79 1.86 -5.51
C LYS A 214 -6.39 0.46 -5.43
N SER A 215 -5.54 -0.56 -5.42
CA SER A 215 -6.02 -1.94 -5.56
C SER A 215 -6.81 -2.41 -4.34
N PHE A 216 -6.47 -1.91 -3.15
CA PHE A 216 -7.13 -2.21 -1.88
C PHE A 216 -7.97 -1.02 -1.38
N ASN A 217 -8.33 -0.09 -2.27
CA ASN A 217 -9.04 1.14 -1.88
C ASN A 217 -10.33 0.87 -1.12
N SER A 218 -11.10 -0.15 -1.50
CA SER A 218 -12.35 -0.52 -0.82
C SER A 218 -12.17 -1.03 0.61
N LEU A 219 -11.00 -1.59 0.94
CA LEU A 219 -10.66 -2.04 2.30
C LEU A 219 -10.07 -0.90 3.12
N LEU A 220 -9.26 -0.06 2.48
CA LEU A 220 -8.58 1.06 3.10
C LEU A 220 -9.50 2.26 3.36
N VAL A 221 -10.61 2.39 2.63
CA VAL A 221 -11.60 3.47 2.84
C VAL A 221 -12.70 2.98 3.77
N GLY A 222 -12.85 3.65 4.91
CA GLY A 222 -14.00 3.48 5.79
C GLY A 222 -15.24 4.17 5.22
N LYS A 223 -16.37 4.06 5.92
CA LYS A 223 -17.56 4.84 5.60
C LYS A 223 -17.78 5.86 6.70
N ASP A 224 -17.82 7.13 6.30
CA ASP A 224 -18.07 8.22 7.23
C ASP A 224 -19.43 8.05 7.92
N GLY A 225 -19.44 8.38 9.21
CA GLY A 225 -20.67 8.51 9.97
C GLY A 225 -21.13 9.95 10.00
N SER A 226 -22.28 10.19 10.60
CA SER A 226 -22.72 11.55 10.88
C SER A 226 -23.53 11.58 12.17
N ARG A 227 -23.56 12.74 12.82
CA ARG A 227 -24.39 12.96 14.00
C ARG A 227 -25.23 14.21 13.78
N THR A 228 -26.53 14.07 14.00
CA THR A 228 -27.45 15.21 14.01
C THR A 228 -27.54 15.74 15.44
N VAL A 229 -27.04 16.95 15.63
CA VAL A 229 -27.00 17.63 16.93
C VAL A 229 -27.79 18.93 16.84
N ARG A 230 -28.48 19.28 17.92
CA ARG A 230 -29.11 20.61 18.09
C ARG A 230 -28.12 21.52 18.80
N LYS A 231 -27.76 22.64 18.17
CA LYS A 231 -26.82 23.64 18.73
C LYS A 231 -27.54 24.91 19.17
N ASP A 232 -27.08 25.52 20.27
CA ASP A 232 -27.56 26.83 20.72
C ASP A 232 -27.00 27.98 19.84
N LYS A 233 -27.42 29.23 20.09
CA LYS A 233 -26.89 30.42 19.38
C LYS A 233 -25.38 30.65 19.59
N ARG A 234 -24.77 30.00 20.58
CA ARG A 234 -23.33 30.08 20.90
C ARG A 234 -22.55 28.89 20.29
N GLY A 235 -23.23 27.94 19.65
CA GLY A 235 -22.64 26.76 19.01
C GLY A 235 -22.48 25.55 19.93
N ASN A 236 -22.94 25.61 21.18
CA ASN A 236 -22.86 24.48 22.11
C ASN A 236 -23.91 23.42 21.75
N ILE A 237 -23.55 22.15 21.87
CA ILE A 237 -24.48 21.04 21.65
C ILE A 237 -25.44 20.96 22.83
N VAL A 238 -26.73 21.06 22.56
CA VAL A 238 -27.83 21.01 23.55
C VAL A 238 -28.50 19.64 23.55
N GLU A 239 -28.54 18.97 22.40
CA GLU A 239 -29.24 17.70 22.23
C GLU A 239 -28.64 16.86 21.10
N HIS A 240 -28.55 15.54 21.30
CA HIS A 240 -28.19 14.56 20.29
C HIS A 240 -29.46 13.90 19.75
N ILE A 241 -29.71 14.00 18.44
CA ILE A 241 -30.96 13.54 17.84
C ILE A 241 -30.81 12.16 17.22
N SER A 242 -29.79 11.99 16.37
CA SER A 242 -29.56 10.75 15.66
C SER A 242 -28.10 10.62 15.23
N ASP A 243 -27.62 9.38 15.20
CA ASP A 243 -26.29 9.04 14.72
C ASP A 243 -26.39 8.06 13.55
N GLU A 244 -25.75 8.38 12.43
CA GLU A 244 -25.46 7.45 11.35
C GLU A 244 -24.13 6.75 11.66
N LYS A 245 -24.15 5.41 11.69
CA LYS A 245 -23.00 4.59 12.08
C LYS A 245 -21.83 4.78 11.10
N LYS A 246 -20.67 5.15 11.64
CA LYS A 246 -19.37 5.12 10.97
C LYS A 246 -18.87 3.67 10.84
N TYR A 247 -18.26 3.33 9.71
CA TYR A 247 -17.53 2.08 9.52
C TYR A 247 -16.04 2.39 9.40
N ASP A 248 -15.23 1.78 10.26
CA ASP A 248 -13.79 1.97 10.24
C ASP A 248 -13.16 1.31 9.01
N ALA A 249 -12.10 1.94 8.52
CA ALA A 249 -11.25 1.33 7.51
C ALA A 249 -10.51 0.13 8.08
N GLN A 250 -10.09 -0.77 7.20
CA GLN A 250 -9.23 -1.90 7.54
C GLN A 250 -7.79 -1.59 7.18
N ASP A 251 -6.88 -2.03 8.04
CA ASP A 251 -5.45 -2.04 7.73
C ASP A 251 -5.13 -3.20 6.78
N VAL A 252 -4.17 -2.98 5.88
CA VAL A 252 -3.70 -4.00 4.93
C VAL A 252 -2.27 -4.37 5.29
N THR A 253 -2.04 -5.64 5.63
CA THR A 253 -0.70 -6.18 5.89
C THR A 253 -0.14 -6.85 4.63
N LEU A 254 0.94 -6.29 4.09
CA LEU A 254 1.62 -6.79 2.92
C LEU A 254 2.56 -7.97 3.26
N SER A 255 2.91 -8.75 2.25
CA SER A 255 3.99 -9.75 2.32
C SER A 255 5.38 -9.12 2.26
N ILE A 256 5.46 -7.85 1.85
CA ILE A 256 6.70 -7.09 1.78
C ILE A 256 7.36 -7.06 3.15
N ASP A 257 8.65 -7.39 3.16
CA ASP A 257 9.51 -7.13 4.31
C ASP A 257 10.23 -5.80 4.06
N GLU A 258 10.00 -4.83 4.93
CA GLU A 258 10.53 -3.48 4.73
C GLU A 258 12.06 -3.47 4.63
N LYS A 259 12.77 -4.27 5.43
CA LYS A 259 14.24 -4.30 5.43
C LYS A 259 14.77 -4.89 4.12
N LEU A 260 14.13 -5.96 3.64
CA LEU A 260 14.47 -6.54 2.34
C LEU A 260 14.15 -5.56 1.20
N GLN A 261 13.00 -4.89 1.24
CA GLN A 261 12.61 -3.88 0.25
C GLN A 261 13.63 -2.75 0.14
N SER A 262 14.01 -2.14 1.27
CA SER A 262 14.99 -1.04 1.31
C SER A 262 16.36 -1.49 0.80
N MET A 263 16.79 -2.71 1.17
CA MET A 263 18.05 -3.27 0.69
C MET A 263 18.02 -3.51 -0.83
N VAL A 264 16.95 -4.13 -1.35
CA VAL A 264 16.78 -4.40 -2.78
C VAL A 264 16.77 -3.10 -3.57
N TYR A 265 16.01 -2.10 -3.10
CA TYR A 265 15.97 -0.79 -3.75
C TYR A 265 17.34 -0.12 -3.79
N ARG A 266 18.09 -0.14 -2.67
CA ARG A 266 19.43 0.43 -2.60
C ARG A 266 20.39 -0.20 -3.61
N GLU A 267 20.43 -1.54 -3.69
CA GLU A 267 21.31 -2.22 -4.65
C GLU A 267 20.92 -1.96 -6.10
N ILE A 268 19.61 -1.89 -6.40
CA ILE A 268 19.13 -1.57 -7.75
C ILE A 268 19.44 -0.12 -8.12
N LYS A 269 19.23 0.84 -7.21
CA LYS A 269 19.59 2.25 -7.42
C LYS A 269 21.09 2.40 -7.67
N LYS A 270 21.92 1.73 -6.86
CA LYS A 270 23.38 1.67 -7.04
C LYS A 270 23.74 1.10 -8.42
N ALA A 271 23.18 -0.04 -8.78
CA ALA A 271 23.46 -0.69 -10.07
C ALA A 271 23.07 0.18 -11.27
N VAL A 272 21.93 0.85 -11.20
CA VAL A 272 21.49 1.78 -12.25
C VAL A 272 22.47 2.94 -12.41
N SER A 273 22.92 3.53 -11.29
CA SER A 273 23.90 4.62 -11.29
C SER A 273 25.26 4.18 -11.82
N GLU A 274 25.81 3.07 -11.31
CA GLU A 274 27.15 2.58 -11.69
C GLU A 274 27.21 2.18 -13.17
N ASN A 275 26.10 1.63 -13.70
CA ASN A 275 26.04 1.19 -15.09
C ASN A 275 25.50 2.25 -16.05
N ASN A 276 25.20 3.46 -15.59
CA ASN A 276 24.51 4.50 -16.36
C ASN A 276 23.26 3.95 -17.10
N ALA A 277 22.51 3.08 -16.41
CA ALA A 277 21.37 2.38 -16.99
C ALA A 277 20.12 3.28 -17.04
N GLU A 278 19.19 2.97 -17.94
CA GLU A 278 17.90 3.67 -18.02
C GLU A 278 17.01 3.36 -16.81
N SER A 279 17.01 2.09 -16.39
CA SER A 279 16.27 1.62 -15.21
C SER A 279 16.78 0.28 -14.72
N GLY A 280 16.36 -0.12 -13.53
CA GLY A 280 16.63 -1.42 -12.94
C GLY A 280 15.39 -1.89 -12.17
N THR A 281 15.23 -3.20 -12.05
CA THR A 281 14.10 -3.82 -11.34
C THR A 281 14.54 -5.12 -10.70
N ALA A 282 14.06 -5.36 -9.48
CA ALA A 282 14.24 -6.64 -8.81
C ALA A 282 12.96 -7.10 -8.12
N VAL A 283 12.76 -8.43 -8.14
CA VAL A 283 11.63 -9.10 -7.51
C VAL A 283 12.16 -10.29 -6.72
N LEU A 284 11.89 -10.30 -5.41
CA LEU A 284 12.26 -11.35 -4.47
C LEU A 284 10.99 -12.06 -3.99
N VAL A 285 10.95 -13.38 -4.15
CA VAL A 285 9.78 -14.22 -3.83
C VAL A 285 10.20 -15.33 -2.85
N ASP A 286 9.39 -15.59 -1.84
CA ASP A 286 9.52 -16.80 -1.01
C ASP A 286 8.99 -18.02 -1.80
N VAL A 287 9.86 -19.01 -2.01
CA VAL A 287 9.60 -20.22 -2.80
C VAL A 287 8.49 -21.09 -2.19
N ARG A 288 8.34 -21.06 -0.86
CA ARG A 288 7.43 -21.93 -0.11
C ARG A 288 6.03 -21.37 -0.03
N THR A 289 5.88 -20.05 -0.02
CA THR A 289 4.58 -19.39 0.13
C THR A 289 4.09 -18.70 -1.13
N GLY A 290 4.99 -18.31 -2.04
CA GLY A 290 4.65 -17.44 -3.17
C GLY A 290 4.54 -15.96 -2.80
N GLU A 291 4.86 -15.59 -1.56
CA GLU A 291 4.89 -14.21 -1.11
C GLU A 291 5.96 -13.40 -1.83
N VAL A 292 5.58 -12.21 -2.32
CA VAL A 292 6.54 -11.21 -2.82
C VAL A 292 7.10 -10.46 -1.62
N LEU A 293 8.36 -10.71 -1.30
CA LEU A 293 9.03 -10.12 -0.13
C LEU A 293 9.63 -8.75 -0.42
N ALA A 294 10.05 -8.53 -1.67
CA ALA A 294 10.51 -7.24 -2.15
C ALA A 294 10.24 -7.12 -3.65
N MET A 295 9.86 -5.92 -4.08
CA MET A 295 9.62 -5.56 -5.47
C MET A 295 10.00 -4.09 -5.66
N ALA A 296 11.15 -3.83 -6.26
CA ALA A 296 11.70 -2.48 -6.37
C ALA A 296 12.09 -2.15 -7.81
N THR A 297 11.91 -0.88 -8.18
CA THR A 297 12.33 -0.32 -9.46
C THR A 297 13.11 0.97 -9.20
N ALA A 298 14.21 1.17 -9.92
CA ALA A 298 14.91 2.45 -9.98
C ALA A 298 15.04 2.92 -11.44
N PRO A 299 14.97 4.24 -11.72
CA PRO A 299 14.63 5.32 -10.80
C PRO A 299 13.19 5.22 -10.28
N SER A 300 12.97 5.82 -9.10
CA SER A 300 11.67 5.89 -8.41
C SER A 300 11.25 7.36 -8.21
N TYR A 301 10.24 7.62 -7.39
CA TYR A 301 9.71 8.95 -7.10
C TYR A 301 9.29 9.07 -5.63
N ASN A 302 9.14 10.31 -5.13
CA ASN A 302 8.62 10.57 -3.80
C ASN A 302 7.09 10.68 -3.83
N PRO A 303 6.32 9.74 -3.28
CA PRO A 303 4.86 9.82 -3.26
C PRO A 303 4.31 10.94 -2.36
N ASN A 304 5.11 11.45 -1.40
CA ASN A 304 4.73 12.60 -0.57
C ASN A 304 4.83 13.94 -1.33
N ASN A 305 5.66 14.02 -2.37
CA ASN A 305 5.80 15.19 -3.24
C ASN A 305 5.92 14.79 -4.71
N ARG A 306 4.81 14.92 -5.43
CA ARG A 306 4.69 14.51 -6.84
C ARG A 306 4.78 15.66 -7.84
N VAL A 307 5.09 16.87 -7.39
CA VAL A 307 5.19 18.04 -8.28
C VAL A 307 6.38 17.86 -9.23
N GLY A 308 6.13 17.92 -10.54
CA GLY A 308 7.16 17.75 -11.57
C GLY A 308 7.66 16.32 -11.80
N VAL A 309 7.06 15.31 -11.14
CA VAL A 309 7.40 13.91 -11.37
C VAL A 309 6.88 13.47 -12.74
N LYS A 310 7.77 12.89 -13.57
CA LYS A 310 7.40 12.33 -14.87
C LYS A 310 6.64 11.01 -14.70
N SER A 311 5.63 10.78 -15.54
CA SER A 311 4.81 9.56 -15.51
C SER A 311 5.62 8.27 -15.69
N GLU A 312 6.71 8.32 -16.46
CA GLU A 312 7.62 7.18 -16.68
C GLU A 312 8.31 6.66 -15.40
N LEU A 313 8.44 7.53 -14.39
CA LEU A 313 9.02 7.19 -13.08
C LEU A 313 7.99 6.57 -12.14
N MET A 314 6.70 6.81 -12.38
CA MET A 314 5.60 6.30 -11.55
C MET A 314 5.20 4.87 -11.92
N ARG A 315 5.60 4.42 -13.11
CA ARG A 315 5.30 3.08 -13.62
C ARG A 315 6.02 1.99 -12.83
N ASN A 316 5.26 1.02 -12.31
CA ASN A 316 5.81 -0.19 -11.67
C ASN A 316 6.30 -1.20 -12.71
N ARG A 317 7.56 -1.06 -13.12
CA ARG A 317 8.18 -1.87 -14.20
C ARG A 317 8.23 -3.37 -13.88
N ALA A 318 8.16 -3.77 -12.61
CA ALA A 318 8.13 -5.19 -12.22
C ALA A 318 6.89 -5.93 -12.74
N ILE A 319 5.78 -5.21 -12.92
CA ILE A 319 4.49 -5.77 -13.38
C ILE A 319 4.04 -5.23 -14.73
N THR A 320 4.51 -4.06 -15.16
CA THR A 320 4.07 -3.43 -16.41
C THR A 320 5.00 -3.69 -17.59
N ASP A 321 6.31 -3.78 -17.36
CA ASP A 321 7.27 -3.86 -18.45
C ASP A 321 7.47 -5.32 -18.83
N THR A 322 7.18 -5.64 -20.09
CA THR A 322 7.47 -6.97 -20.64
C THR A 322 8.76 -6.92 -21.43
N PHE A 323 9.55 -7.98 -21.35
CA PHE A 323 10.80 -8.12 -22.07
C PHE A 323 10.95 -9.55 -22.59
N GLU A 324 11.82 -9.74 -23.58
CA GLU A 324 12.19 -11.07 -24.03
C GLU A 324 13.08 -11.75 -22.97
N PRO A 325 12.63 -12.84 -22.34
CA PRO A 325 13.33 -13.44 -21.20
C PRO A 325 14.64 -14.12 -21.59
N GLY A 326 14.90 -14.30 -22.88
CA GLY A 326 16.18 -14.79 -23.40
C GLY A 326 16.65 -16.06 -22.71
N SER A 327 17.93 -16.10 -22.31
CA SER A 327 18.53 -17.32 -21.75
C SER A 327 17.92 -17.80 -20.41
N THR A 328 17.09 -17.00 -19.72
CA THR A 328 16.47 -17.43 -18.45
C THR A 328 15.42 -18.52 -18.62
N VAL A 329 14.89 -18.75 -19.83
CA VAL A 329 13.91 -19.83 -20.08
C VAL A 329 14.55 -21.16 -20.45
N LYS A 330 15.85 -21.18 -20.78
CA LYS A 330 16.58 -22.41 -21.18
C LYS A 330 16.50 -23.57 -20.16
N PRO A 331 16.51 -23.33 -18.83
CA PRO A 331 16.33 -24.40 -17.85
C PRO A 331 15.02 -25.18 -18.06
N PHE A 332 13.95 -24.48 -18.46
CA PHE A 332 12.66 -25.10 -18.75
C PHE A 332 12.68 -25.91 -20.05
N VAL A 333 13.48 -25.52 -21.05
CA VAL A 333 13.65 -26.33 -22.27
C VAL A 333 14.32 -27.66 -21.96
N VAL A 334 15.42 -27.63 -21.20
CA VAL A 334 16.14 -28.85 -20.79
C VAL A 334 15.26 -29.71 -19.89
N LEU A 335 14.51 -29.09 -18.96
CA LEU A 335 13.51 -29.76 -18.14
C LEU A 335 12.46 -30.47 -19.01
N THR A 336 11.90 -29.78 -20.00
CA THR A 336 10.88 -30.33 -20.90
C THR A 336 11.44 -31.52 -21.68
N ALA A 337 12.66 -31.39 -22.21
CA ALA A 337 13.31 -32.42 -23.01
C ALA A 337 13.52 -33.71 -22.19
N LEU A 338 13.99 -33.58 -20.95
CA LEU A 338 14.13 -34.69 -20.02
C LEU A 338 12.77 -35.29 -19.63
N GLN A 339 11.78 -34.44 -19.33
CA GLN A 339 10.44 -34.89 -18.90
C GLN A 339 9.67 -35.59 -20.01
N ARG A 340 9.91 -35.23 -21.28
CA ARG A 340 9.34 -35.90 -22.46
C ARG A 340 10.15 -37.10 -22.92
N GLY A 341 11.31 -37.38 -22.30
CA GLY A 341 12.17 -38.51 -22.66
C GLY A 341 12.81 -38.41 -24.04
N VAL A 342 12.86 -37.21 -24.65
CA VAL A 342 13.49 -37.00 -25.98
C VAL A 342 15.00 -36.87 -25.91
N VAL A 343 15.55 -36.84 -24.69
CA VAL A 343 16.98 -36.79 -24.39
C VAL A 343 17.26 -37.52 -23.08
N LYS A 344 18.43 -38.14 -22.95
CA LYS A 344 18.91 -38.71 -21.69
C LYS A 344 19.82 -37.73 -20.94
N ARG A 345 19.98 -37.92 -19.63
CA ARG A 345 20.75 -37.03 -18.74
C ARG A 345 22.23 -36.91 -19.12
N ASP A 346 22.80 -37.99 -19.60
CA ASP A 346 24.20 -38.20 -19.98
C ASP A 346 24.43 -38.08 -21.50
N GLU A 347 23.39 -37.77 -22.27
CA GLU A 347 23.50 -37.63 -23.72
C GLU A 347 24.34 -36.40 -24.10
N ILE A 348 25.21 -36.60 -25.09
CA ILE A 348 26.00 -35.53 -25.72
C ILE A 348 25.23 -35.03 -26.94
N ILE A 349 24.94 -33.73 -26.96
CA ILE A 349 24.21 -33.07 -28.04
C ILE A 349 25.18 -32.46 -29.02
N ASP A 350 24.96 -32.72 -30.31
CA ASP A 350 25.62 -31.99 -31.40
C ASP A 350 25.16 -30.53 -31.44
N THR A 351 26.10 -29.62 -31.22
CA THR A 351 25.92 -28.16 -31.25
C THR A 351 26.75 -27.48 -32.34
N THR A 352 27.13 -28.22 -33.38
CA THR A 352 27.69 -27.68 -34.63
C THR A 352 26.75 -26.66 -35.29
N SER A 353 27.28 -25.85 -36.20
CA SER A 353 26.49 -24.83 -36.89
C SER A 353 25.39 -25.48 -37.73
N PHE A 354 24.19 -24.88 -37.69
CA PHE A 354 23.08 -25.27 -38.54
C PHE A 354 22.21 -24.05 -38.86
N LYS A 355 21.52 -24.12 -40.00
CA LYS A 355 20.62 -23.06 -40.48
C LYS A 355 19.18 -23.55 -40.45
N LEU A 356 18.27 -22.67 -40.06
CA LEU A 356 16.82 -22.87 -40.13
C LEU A 356 16.23 -21.73 -40.94
N SER A 357 15.48 -22.06 -42.00
CA SER A 357 14.86 -21.06 -42.88
C SER A 357 15.86 -19.99 -43.37
N GLY A 358 17.07 -20.41 -43.72
CA GLY A 358 18.15 -19.54 -44.20
C GLY A 358 18.90 -18.74 -43.11
N LYS A 359 18.45 -18.77 -41.85
CA LYS A 359 19.10 -18.08 -40.73
C LYS A 359 19.92 -19.03 -39.87
N GLU A 360 21.14 -18.62 -39.51
CA GLU A 360 22.00 -19.38 -38.61
C GLU A 360 21.63 -19.13 -37.15
N ILE A 361 21.60 -20.19 -36.33
CA ILE A 361 21.53 -20.08 -34.88
C ILE A 361 22.95 -19.95 -34.33
N VAL A 362 23.22 -18.83 -33.66
CA VAL A 362 24.58 -18.46 -33.21
C VAL A 362 24.68 -18.56 -31.69
N ASP A 363 25.75 -19.19 -31.23
CA ASP A 363 26.19 -19.18 -29.83
C ASP A 363 27.26 -18.10 -29.65
N VAL A 364 27.35 -17.50 -28.46
CA VAL A 364 28.41 -16.53 -28.13
C VAL A 364 29.80 -17.16 -28.24
N ALA A 365 29.94 -18.41 -27.79
CA ALA A 365 31.15 -19.21 -27.91
C ALA A 365 30.78 -20.62 -28.38
N PRO A 366 30.83 -20.91 -29.70
CA PRO A 366 30.43 -22.19 -30.28
C PRO A 366 31.27 -23.38 -29.80
N ARG A 367 30.63 -24.55 -29.70
CA ARG A 367 31.25 -25.85 -29.44
C ARG A 367 30.61 -26.90 -30.35
N ALA A 368 31.37 -27.92 -30.76
CA ALA A 368 30.83 -28.96 -31.63
C ALA A 368 29.86 -29.89 -30.89
N GLN A 369 30.15 -30.22 -29.63
CA GLN A 369 29.36 -31.15 -28.82
C GLN A 369 29.29 -30.66 -27.38
N GLN A 370 28.14 -30.83 -26.73
CA GLN A 370 27.91 -30.41 -25.35
C GLN A 370 26.93 -31.35 -24.63
N THR A 371 27.22 -31.65 -23.37
CA THR A 371 26.27 -32.25 -22.42
C THR A 371 25.14 -31.26 -22.07
N LEU A 372 24.07 -31.74 -21.43
CA LEU A 372 22.97 -30.87 -20.96
C LEU A 372 23.45 -29.79 -19.97
N ASP A 373 24.43 -30.13 -19.12
CA ASP A 373 25.03 -29.20 -18.16
C ASP A 373 25.77 -28.09 -18.89
N GLU A 374 26.59 -28.47 -19.86
CA GLU A 374 27.36 -27.54 -20.68
C GLU A 374 26.45 -26.63 -21.50
N ILE A 375 25.32 -27.14 -22.02
CA ILE A 375 24.32 -26.31 -22.72
C ILE A 375 23.85 -25.17 -21.83
N LEU A 376 23.54 -25.42 -20.55
CA LEU A 376 23.10 -24.38 -19.62
C LEU A 376 24.27 -23.51 -19.11
N MET A 377 25.43 -24.09 -18.80
CA MET A 377 26.64 -23.39 -18.33
C MET A 377 27.24 -22.47 -19.40
N ASN A 378 27.20 -22.87 -20.66
CA ASN A 378 27.67 -22.10 -21.81
C ASN A 378 26.56 -21.26 -22.45
N SER A 379 25.31 -21.46 -22.01
CA SER A 379 24.14 -20.81 -22.57
C SER A 379 24.01 -21.04 -24.08
N SER A 380 24.23 -22.27 -24.55
CA SER A 380 24.17 -22.60 -25.98
C SER A 380 22.75 -22.45 -26.53
N ASN A 381 22.56 -21.51 -27.47
CA ASN A 381 21.34 -21.37 -28.27
C ASN A 381 21.17 -22.57 -29.21
N ARG A 382 22.27 -23.05 -29.81
CA ARG A 382 22.28 -24.23 -30.69
C ARG A 382 21.79 -25.48 -29.95
N GLY A 383 22.32 -25.75 -28.75
CA GLY A 383 21.92 -26.89 -27.93
C GLY A 383 20.42 -26.88 -27.60
N VAL A 384 19.91 -25.80 -27.01
CA VAL A 384 18.48 -25.73 -26.66
C VAL A 384 17.56 -25.72 -27.89
N SER A 385 18.01 -25.17 -29.02
CA SER A 385 17.27 -25.21 -30.28
C SER A 385 17.16 -26.65 -30.79
N ARG A 386 18.24 -27.44 -30.75
CA ARG A 386 18.20 -28.86 -31.11
C ARG A 386 17.24 -29.64 -30.21
N LEU A 387 17.25 -29.39 -28.90
CA LEU A 387 16.30 -30.00 -27.97
C LEU A 387 14.85 -29.63 -28.32
N ALA A 388 14.58 -28.37 -28.60
CA ALA A 388 13.24 -27.91 -28.98
C ALA A 388 12.76 -28.51 -30.31
N LEU A 389 13.65 -28.67 -31.29
CA LEU A 389 13.32 -29.29 -32.57
C LEU A 389 12.97 -30.78 -32.46
N ARG A 390 13.46 -31.47 -31.42
CA ARG A 390 13.09 -32.86 -31.10
C ARG A 390 11.73 -33.01 -30.41
N MET A 391 11.08 -31.92 -30.02
CA MET A 391 9.80 -31.93 -29.29
C MET A 391 8.69 -31.24 -30.09
N PRO A 392 7.42 -31.66 -29.97
CA PRO A 392 6.32 -30.87 -30.56
C PRO A 392 6.29 -29.46 -29.94
N PRO A 393 5.94 -28.39 -30.71
CA PRO A 393 5.92 -27.02 -30.20
C PRO A 393 5.07 -26.84 -28.94
N SER A 394 3.95 -27.57 -28.85
CA SER A 394 3.04 -27.55 -27.70
C SER A 394 3.72 -27.94 -26.39
N ALA A 395 4.72 -28.82 -26.41
CA ALA A 395 5.39 -29.27 -25.18
C ALA A 395 6.10 -28.12 -24.45
N LEU A 396 6.75 -27.23 -25.21
CA LEU A 396 7.44 -26.09 -24.61
C LEU A 396 6.45 -25.00 -24.15
N MET A 397 5.42 -24.74 -24.96
CA MET A 397 4.37 -23.78 -24.59
C MET A 397 3.64 -24.19 -23.32
N GLU A 398 3.27 -25.48 -23.21
CA GLU A 398 2.65 -26.04 -22.02
C GLU A 398 3.56 -25.87 -20.79
N THR A 399 4.86 -26.13 -20.94
CA THR A 399 5.83 -25.94 -19.86
C THR A 399 5.92 -24.48 -19.42
N TYR A 400 6.00 -23.54 -20.36
CA TYR A 400 6.01 -22.11 -20.05
C TYR A 400 4.72 -21.65 -19.38
N GLN A 401 3.56 -22.08 -19.86
CA GLN A 401 2.27 -21.80 -19.22
C GLN A 401 2.20 -22.42 -17.82
N ASN A 402 2.71 -23.64 -17.63
CA ASN A 402 2.76 -24.32 -16.34
C ASN A 402 3.72 -23.64 -15.35
N ALA A 403 4.78 -23.01 -15.84
CA ALA A 403 5.66 -22.13 -15.04
C ALA A 403 5.03 -20.74 -14.78
N GLY A 404 3.91 -20.42 -15.43
CA GLY A 404 3.18 -19.16 -15.25
C GLY A 404 3.53 -18.06 -16.25
N LEU A 405 4.22 -18.34 -17.36
CA LEU A 405 4.41 -17.32 -18.40
C LEU A 405 3.10 -17.08 -19.15
N SER A 406 2.80 -15.83 -19.51
CA SER A 406 1.58 -15.44 -20.22
C SER A 406 0.28 -15.82 -19.50
N LYS A 407 0.34 -15.88 -18.17
CA LYS A 407 -0.82 -15.98 -17.27
C LYS A 407 -0.84 -14.79 -16.32
N PRO A 408 -2.02 -14.27 -15.96
CA PRO A 408 -2.14 -13.34 -14.85
C PRO A 408 -1.40 -13.88 -13.61
N THR A 409 -0.74 -13.01 -12.86
CA THR A 409 -0.18 -13.37 -11.56
C THR A 409 -1.22 -13.31 -10.46
N ASP A 410 -2.34 -12.64 -10.71
CA ASP A 410 -3.42 -12.39 -9.76
C ASP A 410 -2.89 -11.79 -8.45
N LEU A 411 -1.79 -11.03 -8.54
CA LEU A 411 -1.10 -10.43 -7.40
C LEU A 411 -2.00 -9.42 -6.65
N GLY A 412 -3.08 -8.96 -7.29
CA GLY A 412 -3.96 -7.93 -6.75
C GLY A 412 -3.44 -6.52 -6.97
N LEU A 413 -2.60 -6.31 -7.99
CA LEU A 413 -2.17 -4.99 -8.45
C LEU A 413 -2.76 -4.65 -9.80
N ILE A 414 -3.18 -3.40 -9.97
CA ILE A 414 -3.76 -2.90 -11.22
C ILE A 414 -2.65 -2.59 -12.23
N GLY A 415 -2.92 -2.85 -13.51
CA GLY A 415 -2.02 -2.51 -14.62
C GLY A 415 -1.00 -3.60 -14.95
N GLU A 416 -1.11 -4.77 -14.33
CA GLU A 416 -0.28 -5.93 -14.64
C GLU A 416 -0.38 -6.32 -16.13
N GLN A 417 0.78 -6.53 -16.76
CA GLN A 417 0.89 -7.06 -18.10
C GLN A 417 1.13 -8.57 -18.05
N VAL A 418 0.47 -9.31 -18.94
CA VAL A 418 0.60 -10.77 -19.02
C VAL A 418 1.75 -11.21 -19.93
N GLY A 419 2.25 -10.36 -20.83
CA GLY A 419 3.25 -10.74 -21.83
C GLY A 419 2.69 -11.68 -22.92
N ILE A 420 3.52 -12.01 -23.90
CA ILE A 420 3.12 -12.70 -25.13
C ILE A 420 3.82 -14.07 -25.20
N LEU A 421 3.04 -15.15 -25.34
CA LEU A 421 3.58 -16.49 -25.57
C LEU A 421 3.11 -17.12 -26.90
N ASN A 422 1.96 -16.70 -27.44
CA ASN A 422 1.36 -17.26 -28.66
C ASN A 422 1.20 -18.80 -28.63
N ALA A 423 0.91 -19.36 -27.44
CA ALA A 423 0.87 -20.81 -27.20
C ALA A 423 -0.11 -21.58 -28.09
N ASN A 424 -1.24 -20.98 -28.46
CA ASN A 424 -2.34 -21.64 -29.19
C ASN A 424 -2.18 -21.64 -30.72
N ARG A 425 -1.00 -21.25 -31.23
CA ARG A 425 -0.76 -21.17 -32.68
C ARG A 425 -0.77 -22.56 -33.32
N LYS A 426 -1.53 -22.71 -34.42
CA LYS A 426 -1.68 -23.98 -35.15
C LYS A 426 -0.44 -24.39 -35.97
N ARG A 427 0.33 -23.43 -36.46
CA ARG A 427 1.51 -23.67 -37.32
C ARG A 427 2.74 -23.01 -36.71
N TRP A 428 3.81 -23.78 -36.58
CA TRP A 428 5.10 -23.31 -36.07
C TRP A 428 6.19 -23.60 -37.09
N ALA A 429 6.91 -22.56 -37.52
CA ALA A 429 8.12 -22.77 -38.29
C ALA A 429 9.27 -23.22 -37.38
N ASP A 430 10.22 -23.99 -37.90
CA ASP A 430 11.35 -24.50 -37.10
C ASP A 430 12.22 -23.38 -36.52
N ILE A 431 12.39 -22.28 -37.27
CA ILE A 431 13.09 -21.08 -36.76
C ILE A 431 12.38 -20.48 -35.55
N GLU A 432 11.04 -20.45 -35.54
CA GLU A 432 10.26 -19.92 -34.41
C GLU A 432 10.36 -20.85 -33.19
N ARG A 433 10.34 -22.17 -33.41
CA ARG A 433 10.54 -23.16 -32.35
C ARG A 433 11.92 -23.00 -31.69
N ALA A 434 12.95 -22.75 -32.51
CA ALA A 434 14.30 -22.49 -32.03
C ALA A 434 14.37 -21.17 -31.23
N THR A 435 13.84 -20.06 -31.77
CA THR A 435 13.91 -18.75 -31.09
C THR A 435 13.23 -18.75 -29.73
N VAL A 436 12.07 -19.39 -29.63
CA VAL A 436 11.33 -19.47 -28.36
C VAL A 436 12.05 -20.36 -27.33
N ALA A 437 12.86 -21.33 -27.76
CA ALA A 437 13.67 -22.15 -26.87
C ALA A 437 14.79 -21.37 -26.16
N TYR A 438 15.34 -20.33 -26.80
CA TYR A 438 16.29 -19.43 -26.15
C TYR A 438 15.69 -18.06 -25.79
N GLY A 439 14.35 -17.97 -25.76
CA GLY A 439 13.59 -16.89 -25.12
C GLY A 439 13.33 -15.65 -25.97
N TYR A 440 13.34 -15.78 -27.30
CA TYR A 440 13.00 -14.71 -28.26
C TYR A 440 11.66 -15.01 -28.97
N GLY A 441 10.91 -13.97 -29.31
CA GLY A 441 9.55 -14.08 -29.84
C GLY A 441 8.48 -14.32 -28.78
N ILE A 442 8.86 -14.24 -27.50
CA ILE A 442 7.96 -14.30 -26.34
C ILE A 442 8.34 -13.17 -25.38
N THR A 443 7.38 -12.67 -24.60
CA THR A 443 7.65 -11.67 -23.57
C THR A 443 7.04 -12.07 -22.23
N ALA A 444 7.69 -11.64 -21.15
CA ALA A 444 7.24 -11.84 -19.78
C ALA A 444 7.61 -10.64 -18.92
N THR A 445 6.93 -10.47 -17.79
CA THR A 445 7.31 -9.47 -16.78
C THR A 445 8.37 -10.03 -15.84
N PRO A 446 9.18 -9.18 -15.17
CA PRO A 446 10.09 -9.63 -14.12
C PRO A 446 9.41 -10.48 -13.05
N LEU A 447 8.19 -10.11 -12.66
CA LEU A 447 7.38 -10.86 -11.69
C LEU A 447 7.04 -12.29 -12.17
N GLN A 448 6.67 -12.45 -13.44
CA GLN A 448 6.39 -13.78 -14.00
C GLN A 448 7.64 -14.68 -14.04
N ILE A 449 8.81 -14.11 -14.35
CA ILE A 449 10.07 -14.86 -14.31
C ILE A 449 10.41 -15.24 -12.86
N ALA A 450 10.15 -14.36 -11.88
CA ALA A 450 10.35 -14.69 -10.47
C ALA A 450 9.45 -15.86 -10.02
N ARG A 451 8.17 -15.86 -10.43
CA ARG A 451 7.25 -17.00 -10.20
C ARG A 451 7.74 -18.29 -10.85
N ALA A 452 8.25 -18.22 -12.07
CA ALA A 452 8.79 -19.37 -12.78
C ALA A 452 9.99 -19.97 -12.03
N TYR A 453 10.90 -19.12 -11.54
CA TYR A 453 12.05 -19.56 -10.73
C TYR A 453 11.65 -20.03 -9.33
N ALA A 454 10.61 -19.45 -8.72
CA ALA A 454 10.03 -19.97 -7.48
C ALA A 454 9.48 -21.39 -7.69
N THR A 455 8.89 -21.68 -8.86
CA THR A 455 8.43 -23.03 -9.23
C THR A 455 9.59 -24.01 -9.43
N LEU A 456 10.75 -23.55 -9.93
CA LEU A 456 11.97 -24.37 -9.98
C LEU A 456 12.52 -24.62 -8.58
N GLY A 457 12.59 -23.58 -7.74
CA GLY A 457 13.07 -23.68 -6.35
C GLY A 457 12.20 -24.58 -5.49
N SER A 458 10.90 -24.65 -5.75
CA SER A 458 9.98 -25.55 -5.06
C SER A 458 10.01 -26.99 -5.61
N PHE A 459 11.00 -27.30 -6.45
CA PHE A 459 11.15 -28.58 -7.14
C PHE A 459 9.90 -29.00 -7.92
N GLY A 460 9.32 -28.04 -8.65
CA GLY A 460 8.24 -28.27 -9.60
C GLY A 460 6.84 -28.01 -9.06
N VAL A 461 6.70 -27.35 -7.91
CA VAL A 461 5.40 -26.99 -7.31
C VAL A 461 5.08 -25.53 -7.60
N TYR A 462 4.11 -25.31 -8.49
CA TYR A 462 3.59 -23.98 -8.78
C TYR A 462 2.74 -23.47 -7.60
N ARG A 463 2.97 -22.21 -7.21
CA ARG A 463 2.15 -21.49 -6.22
C ARG A 463 1.72 -20.14 -6.79
N PRO A 464 0.50 -19.67 -6.48
CA PRO A 464 0.10 -18.31 -6.81
C PRO A 464 1.01 -17.32 -6.07
N LEU A 465 1.22 -16.14 -6.66
CA LEU A 465 1.93 -15.08 -5.96
C LEU A 465 0.97 -14.33 -5.03
N SER A 466 1.51 -13.76 -3.96
CA SER A 466 0.76 -12.89 -3.06
C SER A 466 1.55 -11.64 -2.70
N ILE A 467 0.89 -10.48 -2.75
CA ILE A 467 1.42 -9.21 -2.21
C ILE A 467 0.98 -8.96 -0.77
N THR A 468 0.00 -9.72 -0.29
CA THR A 468 -0.44 -9.74 1.11
C THR A 468 0.21 -10.91 1.83
N LYS A 469 0.41 -10.76 3.14
CA LYS A 469 0.95 -11.84 3.97
C LYS A 469 0.00 -13.05 3.93
N VAL A 470 0.57 -14.25 3.79
CA VAL A 470 -0.21 -15.50 3.77
C VAL A 470 0.22 -16.42 4.90
N ASP A 471 -0.75 -17.12 5.50
CA ASP A 471 -0.48 -18.09 6.54
C ASP A 471 -0.08 -19.44 5.92
N PRO A 472 1.11 -19.98 6.20
CA PRO A 472 1.51 -21.30 5.71
C PRO A 472 0.68 -22.42 6.39
N PRO A 473 0.48 -23.56 5.71
CA PRO A 473 1.05 -23.94 4.42
C PRO A 473 0.22 -23.48 3.22
N VAL A 474 0.89 -22.95 2.19
CA VAL A 474 0.26 -22.66 0.89
C VAL A 474 0.35 -23.91 0.01
N ILE A 475 -0.80 -24.56 -0.18
CA ILE A 475 -0.91 -25.74 -1.05
C ILE A 475 -0.73 -25.29 -2.50
N GLY A 476 0.34 -25.80 -3.13
CA GLY A 476 0.63 -25.57 -4.54
C GLY A 476 0.18 -26.72 -5.42
N LYS A 477 0.33 -26.55 -6.74
CA LYS A 477 0.10 -27.60 -7.75
C LYS A 477 1.42 -28.09 -8.30
N ARG A 478 1.69 -29.39 -8.23
CA ARG A 478 2.85 -29.97 -8.92
C ARG A 478 2.64 -29.88 -10.43
N VAL A 479 3.56 -29.19 -11.11
CA VAL A 479 3.56 -28.99 -12.55
C VAL A 479 4.77 -29.62 -13.25
N PHE A 480 5.86 -29.85 -12.50
CA PHE A 480 7.06 -30.53 -13.00
C PHE A 480 7.45 -31.69 -12.10
N SER A 481 8.16 -32.67 -12.68
CA SER A 481 8.73 -33.79 -11.94
C SER A 481 9.75 -33.29 -10.92
N GLU A 482 9.63 -33.73 -9.67
CA GLU A 482 10.55 -33.34 -8.59
C GLU A 482 11.99 -33.73 -8.92
N LYS A 483 12.19 -34.98 -9.36
CA LYS A 483 13.51 -35.54 -9.66
C LYS A 483 14.22 -34.72 -10.74
N ILE A 484 13.54 -34.50 -11.86
CA ILE A 484 14.10 -33.74 -12.99
C ILE A 484 14.32 -32.28 -12.58
N THR A 485 13.41 -31.67 -11.83
CA THR A 485 13.57 -30.28 -11.40
C THR A 485 14.77 -30.13 -10.46
N LYS A 486 14.99 -31.06 -9.53
CA LYS A 486 16.21 -31.09 -8.68
C LYS A 486 17.49 -31.18 -9.50
N ASP A 487 17.51 -32.02 -10.55
CA ASP A 487 18.65 -32.10 -11.46
C ASP A 487 18.93 -30.76 -12.16
N ILE A 488 17.88 -30.08 -12.64
CA ILE A 488 17.99 -28.75 -13.27
C ILE A 488 18.50 -27.70 -12.27
N VAL A 489 18.00 -27.71 -11.03
CA VAL A 489 18.48 -26.83 -9.96
C VAL A 489 19.97 -27.06 -9.69
N GLY A 490 20.43 -28.31 -9.65
CA GLY A 490 21.85 -28.64 -9.54
C GLY A 490 22.69 -28.17 -10.74
N ILE A 491 22.13 -28.15 -11.96
CA ILE A 491 22.83 -27.57 -13.12
C ILE A 491 22.93 -26.04 -12.98
N LEU A 492 21.88 -25.36 -12.50
CA LEU A 492 21.91 -23.91 -12.27
C LEU A 492 23.00 -23.50 -11.26
N GLU A 493 23.30 -24.36 -10.28
CA GLU A 493 24.45 -24.16 -9.39
C GLU A 493 25.78 -24.12 -10.17
N LYS A 494 25.99 -25.05 -11.10
CA LYS A 494 27.19 -25.06 -11.95
C LYS A 494 27.28 -23.80 -12.82
N VAL A 495 26.14 -23.24 -13.25
CA VAL A 495 26.10 -21.94 -13.95
C VAL A 495 26.60 -20.81 -13.04
N ALA A 496 26.18 -20.80 -11.76
CA ALA A 496 26.63 -19.81 -10.79
C ALA A 496 28.14 -19.94 -10.49
N ILE A 497 28.63 -21.16 -10.26
CA ILE A 497 30.07 -21.42 -10.00
C ILE A 497 30.94 -20.91 -11.14
N LYS A 498 30.51 -21.13 -12.39
CA LYS A 498 31.22 -20.63 -13.57
C LYS A 498 31.19 -19.10 -13.65
N ASN A 499 30.11 -18.45 -13.21
CA ASN A 499 30.03 -17.00 -13.11
C ASN A 499 30.27 -16.54 -11.67
N LYS A 500 31.55 -16.44 -11.27
CA LYS A 500 31.97 -16.05 -9.91
C LYS A 500 31.27 -14.80 -9.36
N ARG A 501 30.85 -13.86 -10.22
CA ARG A 501 30.11 -12.63 -9.83
C ARG A 501 28.71 -12.91 -9.26
N ALA A 502 28.11 -14.06 -9.53
CA ALA A 502 26.81 -14.48 -9.02
C ALA A 502 26.87 -15.26 -7.70
N MET A 503 28.07 -15.66 -7.26
CA MET A 503 28.27 -16.48 -6.06
C MET A 503 27.96 -15.69 -4.80
N VAL A 504 27.40 -16.35 -3.80
CA VAL A 504 27.10 -15.78 -2.49
C VAL A 504 27.93 -16.50 -1.44
N GLU A 505 28.71 -15.76 -0.67
CA GLU A 505 29.55 -16.34 0.37
C GLU A 505 28.73 -17.11 1.41
N GLY A 506 29.13 -18.36 1.70
CA GLY A 506 28.46 -19.26 2.63
C GLY A 506 27.24 -20.00 2.06
N TYR A 507 26.82 -19.72 0.82
CA TYR A 507 25.62 -20.33 0.26
C TYR A 507 25.85 -20.88 -1.16
N ARG A 508 25.26 -22.03 -1.43
CA ARG A 508 25.14 -22.61 -2.77
C ARG A 508 23.96 -21.93 -3.46
N VAL A 509 24.22 -21.38 -4.64
CA VAL A 509 23.26 -20.57 -5.39
C VAL A 509 23.15 -21.11 -6.80
N GLY A 510 21.94 -21.14 -7.35
CA GLY A 510 21.72 -21.47 -8.76
C GLY A 510 21.19 -20.27 -9.51
N VAL A 511 21.83 -19.93 -10.63
CA VAL A 511 21.41 -18.78 -11.45
C VAL A 511 21.35 -19.10 -12.92
N LYS A 512 20.60 -18.30 -13.65
CA LYS A 512 20.72 -18.15 -15.09
C LYS A 512 20.79 -16.68 -15.43
N THR A 513 21.83 -16.34 -16.18
CA THR A 513 22.03 -14.99 -16.69
C THR A 513 21.65 -14.92 -18.16
N GLY A 514 21.25 -13.74 -18.60
CA GLY A 514 20.93 -13.48 -19.99
C GLY A 514 21.03 -12.01 -20.34
N THR A 515 21.09 -11.78 -21.65
CA THR A 515 21.05 -10.48 -22.27
C THR A 515 20.11 -10.58 -23.46
N ALA A 516 19.15 -9.67 -23.54
CA ALA A 516 18.25 -9.55 -24.68
C ALA A 516 18.43 -8.18 -25.35
N ARG A 517 18.18 -8.11 -26.66
CA ARG A 517 18.13 -6.84 -27.38
C ARG A 517 16.75 -6.22 -27.20
N LYS A 518 16.68 -4.91 -26.97
CA LYS A 518 15.41 -4.20 -26.89
C LYS A 518 14.76 -4.10 -28.27
N ILE A 519 13.43 -4.12 -28.25
CA ILE A 519 12.59 -3.84 -29.41
C ILE A 519 11.98 -2.45 -29.22
N GLU A 520 12.17 -1.57 -30.18
CA GLU A 520 11.52 -0.26 -30.26
C GLU A 520 10.82 -0.16 -31.62
N ASN A 521 9.55 0.23 -31.63
CA ASN A 521 8.72 0.33 -32.86
C ASN A 521 8.76 -0.95 -33.73
N GLY A 522 8.75 -2.13 -33.10
CA GLY A 522 8.77 -3.42 -33.79
C GLY A 522 10.15 -3.88 -34.30
N HIS A 523 11.21 -3.11 -34.06
CA HIS A 523 12.56 -3.41 -34.56
C HIS A 523 13.57 -3.52 -33.42
N TYR A 524 14.56 -4.41 -33.59
CA TYR A 524 15.66 -4.53 -32.62
C TYR A 524 16.60 -3.34 -32.72
N VAL A 525 16.80 -2.65 -31.59
CA VAL A 525 17.75 -1.53 -31.48
C VAL A 525 19.06 -1.98 -30.83
N ASN A 526 20.09 -1.13 -30.85
CA ASN A 526 21.36 -1.39 -30.16
C ASN A 526 21.29 -0.98 -28.68
N LYS A 527 20.26 -1.49 -27.99
CA LYS A 527 20.06 -1.34 -26.55
C LYS A 527 19.78 -2.72 -25.98
N TYR A 528 20.21 -2.95 -24.75
CA TYR A 528 20.20 -4.29 -24.16
C TYR A 528 19.50 -4.31 -22.81
N VAL A 529 18.91 -5.45 -22.48
CA VAL A 529 18.40 -5.74 -21.15
C VAL A 529 19.24 -6.85 -20.56
N ALA A 530 19.91 -6.57 -19.45
CA ALA A 530 20.79 -7.48 -18.75
C ALA A 530 20.04 -8.06 -17.54
N PHE A 531 19.92 -9.37 -17.41
CA PHE A 531 19.12 -9.97 -16.35
C PHE A 531 19.73 -11.25 -15.79
N THR A 532 19.45 -11.48 -14.51
CA THR A 532 19.85 -12.66 -13.74
C THR A 532 18.65 -13.14 -12.94
N ALA A 533 18.27 -14.40 -13.13
CA ALA A 533 17.23 -15.07 -12.36
C ALA A 533 17.86 -16.25 -11.61
N GLY A 534 17.48 -16.48 -10.37
CA GLY A 534 18.10 -17.53 -9.58
C GLY A 534 17.37 -17.86 -8.29
N ILE A 535 17.86 -18.88 -7.62
CA ILE A 535 17.31 -19.43 -6.38
C ILE A 535 18.44 -19.75 -5.41
N ALA A 536 18.14 -19.63 -4.12
CA ALA A 536 19.06 -20.02 -3.05
C ALA A 536 18.32 -20.31 -1.73
N PRO A 537 18.92 -21.11 -0.83
CA PRO A 537 20.07 -22.00 -1.07
C PRO A 537 19.74 -23.15 -2.03
N ILE A 538 20.71 -23.95 -2.48
CA ILE A 538 20.45 -25.06 -3.43
C ILE A 538 19.94 -26.31 -2.74
N SER A 539 20.43 -26.57 -1.53
CA SER A 539 20.02 -27.74 -0.73
C SER A 539 18.55 -27.68 -0.33
N ASP A 540 18.06 -26.50 0.06
CA ASP A 540 16.68 -26.23 0.47
C ASP A 540 16.27 -24.81 0.05
N PRO A 541 15.83 -24.60 -1.21
CA PRO A 541 15.56 -23.27 -1.74
C PRO A 541 14.48 -22.52 -0.96
N ARG A 542 14.84 -21.29 -0.55
CA ARG A 542 13.96 -20.38 0.20
C ARG A 542 13.52 -19.20 -0.63
N TYR A 543 14.41 -18.65 -1.45
CA TYR A 543 14.14 -17.44 -2.21
C TYR A 543 14.38 -17.65 -3.69
N ALA A 544 13.50 -17.06 -4.50
CA ALA A 544 13.70 -16.83 -5.92
C ALA A 544 13.87 -15.33 -6.14
N LEU A 545 14.90 -14.94 -6.89
CA LEU A 545 15.22 -13.55 -7.16
C LEU A 545 15.43 -13.37 -8.66
N VAL A 546 14.82 -12.32 -9.20
CA VAL A 546 15.09 -11.81 -10.54
C VAL A 546 15.61 -10.39 -10.41
N VAL A 547 16.73 -10.12 -11.09
CA VAL A 547 17.31 -8.79 -11.25
C VAL A 547 17.40 -8.47 -12.72
N LEU A 548 16.95 -7.28 -13.10
CA LEU A 548 16.94 -6.78 -14.47
C LEU A 548 17.50 -5.35 -14.48
N ILE A 549 18.50 -5.11 -15.32
CA ILE A 549 19.11 -3.80 -15.57
C ILE A 549 18.88 -3.47 -17.05
N ASN A 550 18.14 -2.39 -17.29
CA ASN A 550 17.66 -1.97 -18.58
C ASN A 550 18.58 -0.90 -19.19
N ASP A 551 19.10 -1.19 -20.37
CA ASP A 551 19.99 -0.33 -21.16
C ASP A 551 21.24 0.17 -20.40
N PRO A 552 22.10 -0.73 -19.86
CA PRO A 552 23.37 -0.33 -19.24
C PRO A 552 24.34 0.24 -20.29
N LYS A 553 25.02 1.33 -19.95
CA LYS A 553 25.86 2.13 -20.86
C LYS A 553 27.33 2.25 -20.43
N ALA A 554 27.71 1.74 -19.26
CA ALA A 554 29.06 1.83 -18.71
C ALA A 554 30.06 0.78 -19.28
N GLY A 555 29.93 0.40 -20.55
CA GLY A 555 30.84 -0.52 -21.24
C GLY A 555 30.47 -2.01 -21.15
N GLU A 556 30.18 -2.55 -19.96
CA GLU A 556 29.66 -3.91 -19.81
C GLU A 556 28.11 -3.93 -19.95
N TYR A 557 27.58 -4.84 -20.78
CA TYR A 557 26.12 -4.99 -21.00
C TYR A 557 25.61 -6.43 -20.82
N TYR A 558 26.50 -7.37 -20.52
CA TYR A 558 26.13 -8.76 -20.34
C TYR A 558 25.48 -8.99 -18.96
N GLY A 559 24.41 -9.79 -18.88
CA GLY A 559 23.74 -10.12 -17.61
C GLY A 559 24.69 -10.71 -16.56
N GLY A 560 25.63 -11.56 -16.99
CA GLY A 560 26.64 -12.14 -16.11
C GLY A 560 27.60 -11.12 -15.50
N ALA A 561 27.75 -9.96 -16.14
CA ALA A 561 28.63 -8.90 -15.71
C ALA A 561 27.90 -7.83 -14.88
N VAL A 562 26.70 -7.44 -15.33
CA VAL A 562 25.93 -6.29 -14.83
C VAL A 562 24.93 -6.68 -13.74
N SER A 563 24.07 -7.68 -13.98
CA SER A 563 22.98 -8.02 -13.05
C SER A 563 23.35 -9.12 -12.05
N ALA A 564 24.35 -9.96 -12.35
CA ALA A 564 24.80 -11.02 -11.46
C ALA A 564 25.41 -10.54 -10.12
N PRO A 565 26.26 -9.49 -10.06
CA PRO A 565 26.74 -8.95 -8.78
C PRO A 565 25.61 -8.44 -7.90
N VAL A 566 24.62 -7.76 -8.52
CA VAL A 566 23.45 -7.23 -7.84
C VAL A 566 22.61 -8.37 -7.25
N PHE A 567 22.42 -9.45 -8.01
CA PHE A 567 21.79 -10.68 -7.53
C PHE A 567 22.53 -11.23 -6.30
N SER A 568 23.87 -11.34 -6.35
CA SER A 568 24.67 -11.87 -5.25
C SER A 568 24.50 -11.05 -3.97
N ASN A 569 24.60 -9.71 -4.08
CA ASN A 569 24.43 -8.82 -2.92
C ASN A 569 23.04 -8.96 -2.29
N ILE A 570 21.98 -8.93 -3.11
CA ILE A 570 20.59 -9.03 -2.65
C ILE A 570 20.34 -10.38 -1.99
N MET A 571 20.68 -11.47 -2.68
CA MET A 571 20.44 -12.82 -2.19
C MET A 571 21.23 -13.08 -0.90
N GLY A 572 22.50 -12.66 -0.84
CA GLY A 572 23.32 -12.79 0.36
C GLY A 572 22.78 -12.05 1.57
N TYR A 573 22.26 -10.83 1.37
CA TYR A 573 21.60 -10.11 2.46
C TYR A 573 20.29 -10.79 2.87
N ALA A 574 19.44 -11.18 1.91
CA ALA A 574 18.16 -11.82 2.20
C ALA A 574 18.32 -13.11 3.01
N LEU A 575 19.28 -13.95 2.66
CA LEU A 575 19.58 -15.20 3.37
C LEU A 575 20.08 -14.92 4.80
N ARG A 576 21.05 -14.01 4.96
CA ARG A 576 21.61 -13.68 6.29
C ARG A 576 20.60 -12.96 7.19
N ALA A 577 19.85 -12.01 6.65
CA ALA A 577 18.86 -11.22 7.40
C ALA A 577 17.72 -12.09 7.94
N ASN A 578 17.42 -13.21 7.28
CA ASN A 578 16.41 -14.18 7.70
C ASN A 578 17.00 -15.42 8.39
N ALA A 579 18.27 -15.36 8.79
CA ALA A 579 18.97 -16.43 9.49
C ALA A 579 18.87 -17.81 8.80
N ILE A 580 18.91 -17.83 7.46
CA ILE A 580 18.91 -19.09 6.71
C ILE A 580 20.26 -19.80 6.94
N PRO A 581 20.31 -21.10 7.28
CA PRO A 581 21.56 -21.81 7.46
C PRO A 581 22.40 -21.84 6.18
N GLN A 582 23.72 -21.68 6.34
CA GLN A 582 24.68 -21.86 5.25
C GLN A 582 24.70 -23.31 4.78
N ASP A 583 24.78 -23.52 3.47
CA ASP A 583 24.81 -24.84 2.84
C ASP A 583 26.03 -25.06 1.93
N ALA A 584 26.94 -24.09 1.88
CA ALA A 584 28.28 -24.26 1.34
C ALA A 584 29.25 -24.62 2.46
N GLU A 585 30.18 -25.55 2.22
CA GLU A 585 31.25 -25.85 3.17
C GLU A 585 32.16 -24.61 3.35
N SER A 586 32.44 -24.22 4.60
CA SER A 586 33.40 -23.18 4.90
C SER A 586 34.82 -23.64 4.53
N ALA A 587 35.60 -22.77 3.90
CA ALA A 587 36.98 -23.07 3.48
C ALA A 587 37.90 -23.49 4.66
N GLU A 588 37.54 -23.16 5.90
CA GLU A 588 38.25 -23.54 7.13
C GLU A 588 38.09 -25.03 7.51
N ASN A 589 37.02 -25.70 7.08
CA ASN A 589 36.79 -27.12 7.40
C ASN A 589 37.58 -28.07 6.48
N THR A 590 38.11 -27.57 5.37
CA THR A 590 38.92 -28.36 4.42
C THR A 590 40.37 -28.51 4.89
N THR A 591 40.90 -27.54 5.64
CA THR A 591 42.25 -27.60 6.24
C THR A 591 42.30 -28.51 7.47
N THR A 592 41.23 -28.60 8.26
CA THR A 592 41.19 -29.48 9.44
C THR A 592 41.04 -30.97 9.11
N LYS A 593 40.37 -31.33 8.00
CA LYS A 593 40.26 -32.73 7.57
C LYS A 593 41.55 -33.31 6.96
N SER A 594 42.48 -32.47 6.49
CA SER A 594 43.75 -32.90 5.89
C SER A 594 44.91 -33.00 6.91
N ALA A 595 44.72 -32.58 8.15
CA ALA A 595 45.72 -32.69 9.21
C ALA A 595 45.31 -33.75 10.24
N LYS A 596 45.24 -35.03 9.83
CA LYS A 596 45.44 -36.12 10.79
C LYS A 596 46.89 -36.07 11.27
N ARG A 597 47.13 -35.30 12.32
CA ARG A 597 48.39 -35.31 13.07
C ARG A 597 48.51 -36.69 13.72
N ILE A 598 49.32 -37.55 13.12
CA ILE A 598 49.76 -38.79 13.78
C ILE A 598 50.60 -38.36 14.97
N VAL A 599 50.05 -38.46 16.18
CA VAL A 599 50.80 -38.31 17.41
C VAL A 599 51.45 -39.66 17.70
N TYR A 600 52.76 -39.76 17.48
CA TYR A 600 53.54 -40.86 18.02
C TYR A 600 53.65 -40.66 19.54
N ILE A 601 53.00 -41.54 20.30
CA ILE A 601 53.26 -41.68 21.74
C ILE A 601 54.55 -42.49 21.86
N GLY A 602 55.65 -41.83 22.25
CA GLY A 602 56.89 -42.49 22.57
C GLY A 602 56.74 -43.32 23.85
N GLU A 603 57.06 -44.61 23.78
CA GLU A 603 57.11 -45.48 24.94
C GLU A 603 58.22 -45.04 25.91
N HIS A 604 57.83 -44.75 27.15
CA HIS A 604 58.73 -44.65 28.28
C HIS A 604 59.38 -46.03 28.56
N LYS A 605 60.67 -46.18 28.25
CA LYS A 605 61.48 -47.27 28.80
C LYS A 605 61.84 -46.93 30.25
N ASN A 606 61.20 -47.61 31.19
CA ASN A 606 61.67 -47.73 32.56
C ASN A 606 62.87 -48.68 32.62
N GLN A 607 63.89 -48.23 33.35
CA GLN A 607 65.10 -48.96 33.72
C GLN A 607 64.81 -50.30 34.41
N LYS A 608 65.69 -51.28 34.18
CA LYS A 608 66.13 -52.18 35.25
C LYS A 608 67.64 -52.40 35.20
N VAL A 609 68.19 -52.32 36.39
CA VAL A 609 69.56 -52.53 36.85
C VAL A 609 69.89 -54.02 36.83
N ASN A 610 71.02 -54.39 36.21
CA ASN A 610 72.13 -55.18 36.75
C ASN A 610 73.22 -55.34 35.68
#